data_AF-A0A437MGD0-F1
#
_entry.id   AF-A0A437MGD0-F1
#
_cell.length_a   1.000
_cell.length_b   1.000
_cell.length_c   1.000
_cell.angle_alpha   90.00
_cell.angle_beta   90.00
_cell.angle_gamma   90.00
#
_symmetry.space_group_name_H-M   'P 1'
#
loop_
_entity.id
_entity.type
_entity.pdbx_description
1 polymer ?
#
loop_
_entity_poly.entity_id
_entity_poly.type
_entity_poly.pdbx_seq_one_letter_code
_entity_poly.pdbx_strand_id
1 'polypeptide(L)'
;MDQFIAEGEIDYIALYLIIDGARDYFPDFTEKNQMEKTLQFIGLMIDRGFLAVDLLPDGKCKPWPDQEKSSILRRIERDWSRDGDEMRVGMEYWFHWPYPPQPA
;
A
#
# COMPACT_ATOMS: atom_id res chain seq x y z
N MET A 1 -11.03 5.81 -32.04
CA MET A 1 -11.37 6.36 -30.70
C MET A 1 -11.18 5.20 -29.74
N ASP A 2 -9.94 4.71 -29.70
CA ASP A 2 -9.58 3.34 -29.28
C ASP A 2 -8.52 3.38 -28.17
N GLN A 3 -8.60 4.40 -27.32
CA GLN A 3 -7.61 4.67 -26.28
C GLN A 3 -8.18 4.47 -24.86
N PHE A 4 -9.30 3.75 -24.75
CA PHE A 4 -9.98 3.46 -23.49
C PHE A 4 -10.03 1.95 -23.15
N ILE A 5 -9.23 1.13 -23.83
CA ILE A 5 -9.10 -0.31 -23.53
C ILE A 5 -7.63 -0.62 -23.24
N ALA A 6 -7.11 -0.14 -22.11
CA ALA A 6 -5.82 -0.58 -21.57
C ALA A 6 -5.59 -0.18 -20.09
N GLU A 7 -6.61 -0.14 -19.23
CA GLU A 7 -6.41 0.17 -17.79
C GLU A 7 -7.29 -0.72 -16.90
N GLY A 8 -7.33 -2.02 -17.21
CA GLY A 8 -8.09 -3.04 -16.49
C GLY A 8 -7.24 -4.01 -15.66
N GLU A 9 -5.97 -3.69 -15.40
CA GLU A 9 -5.07 -4.45 -14.53
C GLU A 9 -4.43 -3.49 -13.52
N ILE A 10 -5.25 -2.86 -12.67
CA ILE A 10 -4.70 -2.12 -11.52
C ILE A 10 -4.30 -3.17 -10.47
N ASP A 11 -3.14 -3.81 -10.68
CA ASP A 11 -2.55 -4.80 -9.76
C ASP A 11 -1.92 -4.14 -8.51
N TYR A 12 -2.24 -2.89 -8.25
CA TYR A 12 -1.68 -2.11 -7.17
C TYR A 12 -2.75 -1.36 -6.36
N ILE A 13 -2.52 -1.26 -5.07
CA ILE A 13 -3.46 -0.71 -4.10
C ILE A 13 -2.80 0.47 -3.42
N ALA A 14 -3.43 1.64 -3.50
CA ALA A 14 -3.00 2.84 -2.78
C ALA A 14 -3.28 2.71 -1.29
N LEU A 15 -2.46 3.36 -0.46
CA LEU A 15 -2.60 3.29 0.99
C LEU A 15 -3.95 3.81 1.50
N TYR A 16 -4.58 4.81 0.87
CA TYR A 16 -5.92 5.24 1.28
C TYR A 16 -6.97 4.12 1.13
N LEU A 17 -6.88 3.27 0.10
CA LEU A 17 -7.74 2.09 -0.05
C LEU A 17 -7.43 1.03 1.01
N ILE A 18 -6.17 0.92 1.43
CA ILE A 18 -5.74 0.02 2.51
C ILE A 18 -6.28 0.50 3.86
N ILE A 19 -6.36 1.82 4.09
CA ILE A 19 -6.99 2.40 5.29
C ILE A 19 -8.46 2.01 5.35
N ASP A 20 -9.19 2.18 4.24
CA ASP A 20 -10.59 1.76 4.16
C ASP A 20 -10.75 0.25 4.37
N GLY A 21 -9.89 -0.56 3.74
CA GLY A 21 -9.86 -2.01 3.95
C GLY A 21 -9.56 -2.41 5.41
N ALA A 22 -8.66 -1.69 6.08
CA ALA A 22 -8.37 -1.91 7.50
C ALA A 22 -9.56 -1.54 8.39
N ARG A 23 -10.30 -0.47 8.05
CA ARG A 23 -11.53 -0.08 8.74
C ARG A 23 -12.59 -1.17 8.66
N ASP A 24 -12.76 -1.77 7.49
CA ASP A 24 -13.72 -2.86 7.29
C ASP A 24 -13.27 -4.18 7.96
N TYR A 25 -11.95 -4.42 8.02
CA TYR A 25 -11.37 -5.64 8.58
C TYR A 25 -11.35 -5.66 10.12
N PHE A 26 -11.13 -4.51 10.77
CA PHE A 26 -11.00 -4.41 12.22
C PHE A 26 -12.24 -3.77 12.86
N PRO A 27 -13.05 -4.52 13.65
CA PRO A 27 -14.26 -3.99 14.27
C PRO A 27 -14.03 -2.85 15.27
N ASP A 28 -12.82 -2.74 15.80
CA ASP A 28 -12.39 -1.72 16.76
C ASP A 28 -11.61 -0.56 16.11
N PHE A 29 -11.68 -0.43 14.78
CA PHE A 29 -11.04 0.66 14.05
C PHE A 29 -11.66 2.01 14.42
N THR A 30 -10.81 2.98 14.75
CA THR A 30 -11.15 4.36 15.11
C THR A 30 -10.07 5.31 14.60
N GLU A 31 -10.35 6.61 14.54
CA GLU A 31 -9.34 7.62 14.21
C GLU A 31 -8.11 7.56 15.15
N LYS A 32 -8.31 7.20 16.43
CA LYS A 32 -7.23 7.14 17.42
C LYS A 32 -6.24 5.99 17.19
N ASN A 33 -6.67 4.89 16.58
CA ASN A 33 -5.84 3.70 16.33
C ASN A 33 -5.69 3.40 14.83
N GLN A 34 -6.08 4.34 13.96
CA GLN A 34 -6.07 4.18 12.51
C GLN A 34 -4.68 3.79 11.99
N MET A 35 -3.62 4.46 12.42
CA MET A 35 -2.26 4.15 12.01
C MET A 35 -1.88 2.72 12.42
N GLU A 36 -2.10 2.35 13.68
CA GLU A 36 -1.77 1.02 14.21
C GLU A 36 -2.50 -0.08 13.43
N LYS A 37 -3.81 0.07 13.22
CA LYS A 37 -4.63 -0.91 12.49
C LYS A 37 -4.27 -0.98 11.02
N THR A 38 -3.96 0.15 10.40
CA THR A 38 -3.50 0.19 9.00
C THR A 38 -2.15 -0.52 8.85
N LEU A 39 -1.18 -0.26 9.74
CA LEU A 39 0.12 -0.95 9.74
C LEU A 39 -0.05 -2.46 10.01
N GLN A 40 -0.97 -2.84 10.90
CA GLN A 40 -1.32 -4.24 11.12
C GLN A 40 -1.87 -4.88 9.84
N PHE A 41 -2.76 -4.20 9.12
CA PHE A 41 -3.33 -4.69 7.86
C PHE A 41 -2.29 -4.81 6.75
N ILE A 42 -1.44 -3.80 6.57
CA ILE A 42 -0.29 -3.83 5.65
C ILE A 42 0.61 -5.02 5.98
N GLY A 43 0.86 -5.27 7.27
CA GLY A 43 1.63 -6.42 7.70
C GLY A 43 1.04 -7.75 7.22
N LEU A 44 -0.28 -7.91 7.26
CA LEU A 44 -1.00 -9.08 6.76
C LEU A 44 -0.99 -9.18 5.22
N MET A 45 -0.91 -8.04 4.51
CA MET A 45 -0.75 -8.01 3.06
C MET A 45 0.66 -8.45 2.67
N ILE A 46 1.70 -7.92 3.31
CA ILE A 46 3.09 -8.31 3.03
C ILE A 46 3.29 -9.80 3.32
N ASP A 47 2.73 -10.33 4.42
CA ASP A 47 2.77 -11.76 4.73
C ASP A 47 2.12 -12.64 3.66
N ARG A 48 1.20 -12.07 2.87
CA ARG A 48 0.57 -12.76 1.73
C ARG A 48 1.37 -12.62 0.43
N GLY A 49 2.36 -11.75 0.36
CA GLY A 49 3.22 -11.55 -0.81
C GLY A 49 3.05 -10.21 -1.51
N PHE A 50 2.30 -9.27 -0.94
CA PHE A 50 2.27 -7.90 -1.48
C PHE A 50 3.65 -7.24 -1.35
N LEU A 51 4.07 -6.52 -2.40
CA LEU A 51 5.31 -5.76 -2.44
C LEU A 51 5.02 -4.28 -2.25
N ALA A 52 5.84 -3.59 -1.45
CA ALA A 52 5.79 -2.13 -1.36
C ALA A 52 6.48 -1.50 -2.57
N VAL A 53 5.79 -0.59 -3.25
CA VAL A 53 6.23 -0.03 -4.54
C VAL A 53 6.05 1.49 -4.58
N ASP A 54 6.84 2.14 -5.43
CA ASP A 54 6.57 3.50 -5.90
C ASP A 54 5.80 3.40 -7.23
N LEU A 55 4.67 4.11 -7.35
CA LEU A 55 3.97 4.27 -8.62
C LEU A 55 4.67 5.35 -9.46
N LEU A 56 5.19 4.95 -10.63
CA LEU A 56 5.88 5.84 -11.55
C LEU A 56 4.89 6.58 -12.46
N PRO A 57 5.26 7.73 -13.05
CA PRO A 57 4.39 8.48 -13.96
C PRO A 57 3.93 7.72 -15.22
N ASP A 58 4.65 6.64 -15.60
CA ASP A 58 4.28 5.78 -16.71
C ASP A 58 3.33 4.63 -16.30
N GLY A 59 2.79 4.68 -15.08
CA GLY A 59 1.86 3.69 -14.53
C GLY A 59 2.52 2.41 -14.03
N LYS A 60 3.85 2.28 -14.16
CA LYS A 60 4.58 1.12 -13.66
C LYS A 60 4.87 1.23 -12.17
N CYS A 61 4.98 0.08 -11.53
CA CYS A 61 5.40 -0.02 -10.15
C CYS A 61 6.90 -0.34 -10.06
N LYS A 62 7.62 0.39 -9.21
CA LYS A 62 9.00 0.08 -8.85
C LYS A 62 9.05 -0.41 -7.40
N PRO A 63 9.43 -1.68 -7.14
CA PRO A 63 9.64 -2.15 -5.78
C PRO A 63 10.63 -1.28 -5.03
N TRP A 64 10.31 -1.01 -3.76
CA TRP A 64 11.26 -0.39 -2.84
C TRP A 64 12.51 -1.26 -2.67
N PRO A 65 13.66 -0.63 -2.36
CA PRO A 65 14.92 -1.36 -2.15
C PRO A 65 14.84 -2.35 -0.98
N ASP A 66 14.12 -2.00 0.09
CA ASP A 66 13.93 -2.85 1.27
C ASP A 66 12.51 -3.41 1.31
N GLN A 67 12.35 -4.69 0.95
CA GLN A 67 11.06 -5.40 1.01
C GLN A 67 10.81 -6.13 2.34
N GLU A 68 11.75 -6.03 3.28
CA GLU A 68 11.57 -6.58 4.63
C GLU A 68 10.38 -5.90 5.32
N LYS A 69 9.41 -6.70 5.78
CA LYS A 69 8.18 -6.23 6.44
C LYS A 69 8.46 -5.18 7.53
N SER A 70 9.45 -5.44 8.38
CA SER A 70 9.80 -4.51 9.47
C SER A 70 10.38 -3.19 8.97
N SER A 71 11.05 -3.17 7.81
CA SER A 71 11.58 -1.95 7.18
C SER A 71 10.45 -1.16 6.51
N ILE A 72 9.54 -1.84 5.80
CA ILE A 72 8.37 -1.22 5.18
C ILE A 72 7.49 -0.55 6.24
N LEU A 73 7.11 -1.28 7.28
CA LEU A 73 6.23 -0.76 8.33
C LEU A 73 6.85 0.43 9.07
N ARG A 74 8.14 0.35 9.42
CA ARG A 74 8.86 1.48 10.08
C ARG A 74 8.95 2.71 9.19
N ARG A 75 9.12 2.55 7.88
CA ARG A 75 9.15 3.68 6.94
C ARG A 75 7.80 4.40 6.93
N ILE A 76 6.70 3.65 6.80
CA ILE A 76 5.35 4.19 6.76
C ILE A 76 4.99 4.84 8.10
N GLU A 77 5.25 4.16 9.22
CA GLU A 77 5.01 4.68 10.58
C GLU A 77 5.72 6.02 10.81
N ARG A 78 7.01 6.11 10.43
CA ARG A 78 7.80 7.34 10.55
C ARG A 78 7.19 8.47 9.73
N ASP A 79 6.84 8.20 8.48
CA ASP A 79 6.37 9.24 7.57
C ASP A 79 4.93 9.68 7.92
N TRP A 80 4.08 8.75 8.39
CA TRP A 80 2.78 9.04 9.00
C TRP A 80 2.90 9.96 10.23
N SER A 81 3.81 9.62 11.15
CA SER A 81 4.02 10.39 12.38
C SER A 81 4.60 11.78 12.13
N ARG A 82 5.39 11.95 11.06
CA ARG A 82 6.01 13.23 10.70
C ARG A 82 4.99 14.20 10.10
N ASP A 83 4.16 13.72 9.20
CA ASP A 83 3.38 14.59 8.33
C ASP A 83 2.03 14.96 8.95
N GLY A 84 1.50 14.12 9.85
CA GLY A 84 0.22 14.35 10.55
C GLY A 84 -1.00 14.45 9.62
N ASP A 85 -0.78 14.25 8.31
CA ASP A 85 -1.77 14.34 7.24
C ASP A 85 -1.87 12.98 6.55
N GLU A 86 -2.92 12.26 6.93
CA GLU A 86 -3.26 10.93 6.45
C GLU A 86 -3.54 10.90 4.95
N MET A 87 -4.04 12.00 4.38
CA MET A 87 -4.32 12.08 2.95
C MET A 87 -3.02 12.11 2.14
N ARG A 88 -2.00 12.82 2.64
CA ARG A 88 -0.71 12.90 1.93
C ARG A 88 -0.01 11.56 1.91
N VAL A 89 0.06 10.90 3.07
CA VAL A 89 0.65 9.56 3.19
C VAL A 89 -0.20 8.56 2.40
N GLY A 90 -1.53 8.61 2.49
CA GLY A 90 -2.45 7.76 1.73
C GLY A 90 -2.25 7.78 0.21
N MET A 91 -1.75 8.89 -0.36
CA MET A 91 -1.52 9.05 -1.80
C MET A 91 -0.09 8.69 -2.25
N GLU A 92 0.88 8.67 -1.34
CA GLU A 92 2.30 8.43 -1.67
C GLU A 92 2.68 6.94 -1.65
N TYR A 93 1.91 6.11 -0.96
CA TYR A 93 2.24 4.70 -0.71
C TYR A 93 1.39 3.73 -1.51
N TRP A 94 2.04 2.77 -2.16
CA TRP A 94 1.41 1.81 -3.06
C TRP A 94 1.90 0.38 -2.79
N PHE A 95 1.02 -0.60 -2.98
CA PHE A 95 1.31 -2.02 -2.80
C PHE A 95 0.87 -2.82 -4.00
N HIS A 96 1.77 -3.61 -4.58
CA HIS A 96 1.50 -4.45 -5.73
C HIS A 96 1.37 -5.92 -5.32
N TRP A 97 0.36 -6.61 -5.83
CA TRP A 97 0.30 -8.07 -5.76
C TRP A 97 1.03 -8.66 -6.96
N PRO A 98 2.18 -9.34 -6.78
CA PRO A 98 2.90 -9.93 -7.89
C PRO A 98 2.12 -11.16 -8.41
N TYR A 99 1.21 -10.95 -9.36
CA TYR A 99 0.64 -12.05 -10.14
C TYR A 99 0.77 -11.80 -11.65
N PRO A 100 1.22 -12.81 -12.43
CA PRO A 100 1.76 -14.09 -11.98
C PRO A 100 3.17 -13.94 -11.37
N PRO A 101 3.63 -14.88 -10.53
CA PRO A 101 5.00 -14.88 -10.03
C PRO A 101 5.99 -14.83 -11.21
N GLN A 102 6.88 -13.83 -11.22
CA GLN A 102 7.92 -13.76 -12.23
C GLN A 102 8.85 -14.99 -12.08
N PRO A 103 9.15 -15.70 -13.17
CA PRO A 103 10.14 -16.78 -13.12
C PRO A 103 11.51 -16.20 -12.75
N ALA A 104 12.20 -16.91 -11.86
CA ALA A 104 13.57 -16.63 -11.44
C ALA A 104 14.57 -16.76 -12.59
#